data_AF-A0A355ENN2-F1
#
_entry.id   AF-A0A355ENN2-F1
#
_cell.length_a   1.000
_cell.length_b   1.000
_cell.length_c   1.000
_cell.angle_alpha   90.00
_cell.angle_beta   90.00
_cell.angle_gamma   90.00
#
_symmetry.space_group_name_H-M   'P 1'
#
loop_
_entity.id
_entity.type
_entity.pdbx_description
1 polymer ?
#
loop_
_entity_poly.entity_id
_entity_poly.type
_entity_poly.pdbx_seq_one_letter_code
_entity_poly.pdbx_strand_id
1 'polypeptide(L)'
;MCDESEGYNSQIVANSFRRGFGMSVEIPEIREIQEGQITTVVAEDLEIKGTIRFKSSVMLKGVFEGEIFSEGLLVIGSTARVTATINTKTLISHGSLTGNVTASEQIVLKNTATHIGDLNSPFIMIENGAVFNGSCVMERNSSSAASVSPAETTDYSTPPEAAVEEQEESSYASEDEYDSSEQ
;
A
#
# COMPACT_ATOMS: atom_id res chain seq x y z
N MET A 1 -23.01 11.56 -40.52
CA MET A 1 -22.64 10.58 -39.49
C MET A 1 -21.16 10.78 -39.23
N CYS A 2 -20.81 11.19 -38.02
CA CYS A 2 -19.44 11.54 -37.65
C CYS A 2 -18.56 10.29 -37.55
N ASP A 3 -17.36 10.47 -38.06
CA ASP A 3 -16.23 9.55 -38.08
C ASP A 3 -15.38 9.75 -36.81
N GLU A 4 -14.36 8.92 -36.71
CA GLU A 4 -13.13 9.06 -35.91
C GLU A 4 -13.09 8.48 -34.48
N SER A 5 -12.49 7.29 -34.46
CA SER A 5 -11.64 6.73 -33.43
C SER A 5 -10.63 7.73 -32.85
N GLU A 6 -10.72 7.98 -31.54
CA GLU A 6 -9.65 8.63 -30.80
C GLU A 6 -8.83 7.58 -30.05
N GLY A 7 -7.66 7.26 -30.62
CA GLY A 7 -6.58 6.62 -29.91
C GLY A 7 -5.98 7.60 -28.90
N TYR A 8 -6.05 7.26 -27.62
CA TYR A 8 -5.46 8.07 -26.55
C TYR A 8 -3.94 7.86 -26.54
N ASN A 9 -3.25 8.75 -27.26
CA ASN A 9 -1.80 8.96 -27.19
C ASN A 9 -1.44 9.57 -25.83
N SER A 10 -0.98 8.77 -24.87
CA SER A 10 -0.26 9.28 -23.70
C SER A 10 1.24 9.33 -24.00
N GLN A 11 1.64 10.29 -24.85
CA GLN A 11 2.99 10.84 -24.80
C GLN A 11 3.17 11.53 -23.45
N ILE A 12 3.73 10.79 -22.48
CA ILE A 12 4.21 11.40 -21.24
C ILE A 12 5.36 12.34 -21.61
N VAL A 13 5.08 13.61 -21.32
CA VAL A 13 5.91 14.78 -21.52
C VAL A 13 7.32 14.53 -20.96
N ALA A 14 8.30 14.42 -21.84
CA ALA A 14 9.71 14.43 -21.50
C ALA A 14 10.07 15.82 -20.95
N ASN A 15 9.96 15.99 -19.63
CA ASN A 15 10.34 17.24 -18.99
C ASN A 15 11.85 17.24 -18.79
N SER A 16 12.52 18.08 -19.58
CA SER A 16 13.95 18.37 -19.51
C SER A 16 14.29 19.08 -18.19
N PHE A 17 14.67 18.33 -17.17
CA PHE A 17 15.23 18.87 -15.94
C PHE A 17 16.74 18.63 -15.90
N ARG A 18 17.48 19.55 -16.52
CA ARG A 18 18.94 19.66 -16.33
C ARG A 18 19.20 20.43 -15.02
N ARG A 19 19.66 19.73 -13.99
CA ARG A 19 20.62 20.24 -12.99
C ARG A 19 21.23 19.06 -12.26
N GLY A 20 22.57 19.06 -12.19
CA GLY A 20 23.38 17.93 -11.78
C GLY A 20 23.30 17.59 -10.30
N PHE A 21 23.26 16.28 -10.03
CA PHE A 21 24.08 15.60 -9.03
C PHE A 21 24.01 14.10 -9.38
N GLY A 22 25.17 13.51 -9.67
CA GLY A 22 25.27 12.13 -10.17
C GLY A 22 25.12 11.12 -9.04
N MET A 23 23.90 10.71 -8.75
CA MET A 23 23.57 9.35 -8.35
C MET A 23 22.21 9.04 -8.98
N SER A 24 22.24 8.44 -10.17
CA SER A 24 21.10 7.73 -10.70
C SER A 24 20.86 6.53 -9.79
N VAL A 25 20.12 6.74 -8.71
CA VAL A 25 19.44 5.63 -8.05
C VAL A 25 18.49 5.12 -9.11
N GLU A 26 18.85 3.99 -9.73
CA GLU A 26 17.95 3.24 -10.58
C GLU A 26 16.76 2.90 -9.68
N ILE A 27 15.68 3.68 -9.81
CA ILE A 27 14.40 3.29 -9.24
C ILE A 27 14.14 1.92 -9.88
N PRO A 28 14.08 0.84 -9.10
CA PRO A 28 13.82 -0.47 -9.67
C PRO A 28 12.55 -0.34 -10.50
N GLU A 29 12.66 -0.59 -11.80
CA GLU A 29 11.50 -0.56 -12.69
C GLU A 29 10.40 -1.39 -12.03
N ILE A 30 9.30 -0.72 -11.66
CA ILE A 30 8.13 -1.39 -11.11
C ILE A 30 7.63 -2.26 -12.26
N ARG A 31 8.03 -3.53 -12.26
CA ARG A 31 7.54 -4.49 -13.24
C ARG A 31 6.06 -4.65 -12.92
N GLU A 32 5.21 -3.96 -13.66
CA GLU A 32 3.85 -4.42 -13.87
C GLU A 32 3.96 -5.82 -14.45
N ILE A 33 3.84 -6.82 -13.58
CA ILE A 33 3.91 -8.19 -14.04
C ILE A 33 2.56 -8.45 -14.70
N GLN A 34 2.57 -8.36 -16.03
CA GLN A 34 1.42 -8.67 -16.87
C GLN A 34 0.98 -10.11 -16.55
N GLU A 35 -0.30 -10.27 -16.23
CA GLU A 35 -0.94 -11.55 -15.90
C GLU A 35 -0.73 -12.64 -16.97
N GLY A 36 -0.27 -12.26 -18.18
CA GLY A 36 0.12 -13.17 -19.25
C GLY A 36 1.33 -14.09 -18.97
N GLN A 37 2.04 -13.93 -17.85
CA GLN A 37 3.12 -14.83 -17.42
C GLN A 37 2.75 -15.73 -16.22
N ILE A 38 1.47 -15.83 -15.89
CA ILE A 38 1.00 -16.72 -14.82
C ILE A 38 0.85 -18.12 -15.39
N THR A 39 1.69 -19.06 -14.92
CA THR A 39 1.68 -20.44 -15.41
C THR A 39 0.57 -21.28 -14.77
N THR A 40 0.17 -20.95 -13.54
CA THR A 40 -0.78 -21.74 -12.77
C THR A 40 -1.76 -20.83 -12.05
N VAL A 41 -3.06 -21.10 -12.25
CA VAL A 41 -4.14 -20.39 -11.57
C VAL A 41 -4.91 -21.39 -10.71
N VAL A 42 -5.02 -21.08 -9.42
CA VAL A 42 -5.87 -21.81 -8.48
C VAL A 42 -7.21 -21.11 -8.44
N ALA A 43 -8.25 -21.82 -8.86
CA ALA A 43 -9.63 -21.32 -8.89
C ALA A 43 -10.15 -20.97 -7.49
N GLU A 44 -11.21 -20.17 -7.45
CA GLU A 44 -11.83 -19.70 -6.20
C GLU A 44 -12.55 -20.82 -5.42
N ASP A 45 -13.04 -21.84 -6.12
CA ASP A 45 -13.72 -23.00 -5.53
C ASP A 45 -12.76 -24.04 -4.90
N LEU A 46 -11.47 -23.72 -4.83
CA LEU A 46 -10.46 -24.61 -4.27
C LEU A 46 -10.08 -24.20 -2.85
N GLU A 47 -10.19 -25.17 -1.94
CA GLU A 47 -9.62 -25.08 -0.60
C GLU A 47 -8.40 -25.98 -0.53
N ILE A 48 -7.24 -25.39 -0.21
CA ILE A 48 -5.98 -26.13 -0.12
C ILE A 48 -5.43 -25.98 1.30
N LYS A 49 -5.12 -27.11 1.93
CA LYS A 49 -4.49 -27.17 3.25
C LYS A 49 -3.17 -27.93 3.17
N GLY A 50 -2.10 -27.34 3.68
CA GLY A 50 -0.78 -27.97 3.76
C GLY A 50 0.34 -27.07 3.23
N THR A 51 1.35 -27.69 2.61
CA THR A 51 2.54 -26.98 2.12
C THR A 51 2.60 -27.04 0.60
N ILE A 52 2.71 -25.88 -0.06
CA ILE A 52 2.92 -25.79 -1.51
C ILE A 52 4.35 -25.29 -1.78
N ARG A 53 5.03 -25.92 -2.74
CA ARG A 53 6.31 -25.47 -3.26
C ARG A 53 6.23 -25.31 -4.78
N PHE A 54 6.60 -24.17 -5.30
CA PHE A 54 6.65 -23.92 -6.75
C PHE A 54 7.79 -22.97 -7.12
N LYS A 55 8.22 -22.99 -8.38
CA LYS A 55 9.32 -22.12 -8.86
C LYS A 55 8.88 -21.04 -9.84
N SER A 56 7.68 -21.18 -10.41
CA SER A 56 7.16 -20.28 -11.44
C SER A 56 6.15 -19.29 -10.85
N SER A 57 5.26 -18.77 -11.69
CA SER A 57 4.25 -17.78 -11.31
C SER A 57 2.93 -18.47 -10.98
N VAL A 58 2.40 -18.24 -9.77
CA VAL A 58 1.12 -18.80 -9.33
C VAL A 58 0.17 -17.68 -8.92
N MET A 59 -1.07 -17.77 -9.38
CA MET A 59 -2.18 -16.95 -8.91
C MET A 59 -3.13 -17.77 -8.05
N LEU A 60 -3.43 -17.29 -6.84
CA LEU A 60 -4.37 -17.90 -5.92
C LEU A 60 -5.65 -17.08 -5.87
N LYS A 61 -6.81 -17.67 -6.18
CA LYS A 61 -8.13 -17.01 -6.08
C LYS A 61 -9.04 -17.60 -4.98
N GLY A 62 -8.68 -18.76 -4.43
CA GLY A 62 -9.46 -19.50 -3.42
C GLY A 62 -8.94 -19.36 -1.99
N VAL A 63 -9.19 -20.40 -1.18
CA VAL A 63 -8.80 -20.44 0.23
C VAL A 63 -7.53 -21.29 0.39
N PHE A 64 -6.52 -20.72 1.05
CA PHE A 64 -5.27 -21.43 1.34
C PHE A 64 -4.93 -21.36 2.83
N GLU A 65 -4.62 -22.51 3.42
CA GLU A 65 -4.14 -22.61 4.80
C GLU A 65 -2.85 -23.43 4.87
N GLY A 66 -1.78 -22.85 5.44
CA GLY A 66 -0.53 -23.59 5.71
C GLY A 66 0.73 -22.82 5.34
N GLU A 67 1.57 -23.40 4.47
CA GLU A 67 2.88 -22.82 4.13
C GLU A 67 3.10 -22.76 2.61
N ILE A 68 3.60 -21.61 2.14
CA ILE A 68 3.92 -21.41 0.73
C ILE A 68 5.41 -21.13 0.59
N PHE A 69 6.09 -21.89 -0.26
CA PHE A 69 7.46 -21.62 -0.66
C PHE A 69 7.55 -21.42 -2.16
N SER A 70 8.04 -20.26 -2.57
CA SER A 70 8.26 -19.92 -3.96
C SER A 70 9.57 -19.16 -4.15
N GLU A 71 10.24 -19.44 -5.26
CA GLU A 71 11.38 -18.62 -5.73
C GLU A 71 10.95 -17.63 -6.82
N GLY A 72 9.65 -17.60 -7.15
CA GLY A 72 9.09 -16.84 -8.25
C GLY A 72 8.05 -15.80 -7.80
N LEU A 73 7.03 -15.62 -8.64
CA LEU A 73 5.94 -14.68 -8.39
C LEU A 73 4.76 -15.39 -7.73
N LEU A 74 4.25 -14.81 -6.64
CA LEU A 74 2.97 -15.16 -6.06
C LEU A 74 1.99 -14.00 -6.21
N VAL A 75 0.84 -14.26 -6.82
CA VAL A 75 -0.27 -13.31 -6.94
C VAL A 75 -1.44 -13.80 -6.12
N ILE A 76 -1.92 -12.98 -5.19
CA ILE A 76 -3.13 -13.22 -4.43
C ILE A 76 -4.27 -12.44 -5.08
N GLY A 77 -5.28 -13.14 -5.58
CA GLY A 77 -6.47 -12.55 -6.17
C GLY A 77 -7.33 -11.82 -5.15
N SER A 78 -8.23 -10.95 -5.62
CA SER A 78 -9.10 -10.13 -4.76
C SER A 78 -10.05 -10.95 -3.88
N THR A 79 -10.52 -12.09 -4.36
CA THR A 79 -11.41 -13.02 -3.65
C THR A 79 -10.69 -14.01 -2.75
N ALA A 80 -9.36 -14.05 -2.81
CA ALA A 80 -8.58 -15.06 -2.11
C ALA A 80 -8.50 -14.78 -0.62
N ARG A 81 -8.52 -15.85 0.17
CA ARG A 81 -8.28 -15.83 1.62
C ARG A 81 -7.13 -16.74 1.95
N VAL A 82 -6.03 -16.16 2.40
CA VAL A 82 -4.79 -16.88 2.64
C VAL A 82 -4.41 -16.75 4.10
N THR A 83 -4.34 -17.86 4.82
CA THR A 83 -3.85 -17.93 6.20
C THR A 83 -2.60 -18.80 6.22
N ALA A 84 -1.43 -18.18 6.06
CA ALA A 84 -0.21 -18.94 5.83
C ALA A 84 1.08 -18.20 6.16
N THR A 85 2.15 -18.97 6.34
CA THR A 85 3.52 -18.46 6.27
C THR A 85 4.00 -18.53 4.83
N ILE A 86 4.29 -17.38 4.23
CA ILE A 86 4.68 -17.24 2.83
C ILE A 86 6.16 -16.90 2.75
N ASN A 87 6.92 -17.67 2.00
CA ASN A 87 8.27 -17.33 1.57
C ASN A 87 8.28 -17.27 0.05
N THR A 88 8.45 -16.07 -0.52
CA THR A 88 8.43 -15.85 -1.98
C THR A 88 9.54 -14.90 -2.41
N LYS A 89 9.80 -14.82 -3.72
CA LYS A 89 10.69 -13.80 -4.27
C LYS A 89 9.97 -12.47 -4.45
N THR A 90 8.81 -12.50 -5.11
CA THR A 90 7.91 -11.35 -5.28
C THR A 90 6.49 -11.72 -4.87
N LEU A 91 5.82 -10.84 -4.12
CA LEU A 91 4.42 -10.96 -3.74
C LEU A 91 3.60 -9.80 -4.30
N ILE A 92 2.49 -10.10 -4.95
CA ILE A 92 1.45 -9.13 -5.30
C ILE A 92 0.17 -9.56 -4.60
N SER A 93 -0.37 -8.71 -3.73
CA SER A 93 -1.63 -8.99 -3.02
C SER A 93 -2.74 -8.06 -3.48
N HIS A 94 -3.88 -8.64 -3.89
CA HIS A 94 -5.13 -7.92 -4.16
C HIS A 94 -6.21 -8.21 -3.10
N GLY A 95 -6.07 -9.28 -2.31
CA GLY A 95 -7.11 -9.81 -1.42
C GLY A 95 -6.72 -9.81 0.07
N SER A 96 -7.30 -10.75 0.82
CA SER A 96 -7.08 -10.88 2.27
C SER A 96 -5.98 -11.89 2.59
N LEU A 97 -4.96 -11.44 3.31
CA LEU A 97 -3.81 -12.25 3.70
C LEU A 97 -3.55 -12.12 5.20
N THR A 98 -3.52 -13.24 5.89
CA THR A 98 -3.23 -13.32 7.33
C THR A 98 -2.04 -14.24 7.56
N GLY A 99 -1.01 -13.74 8.25
CA GLY A 99 0.18 -14.51 8.58
C GLY A 99 1.48 -13.84 8.16
N ASN A 100 2.58 -14.58 8.31
CA ASN A 100 3.92 -14.04 8.13
C ASN A 100 4.34 -14.13 6.66
N VAL A 101 4.86 -13.04 6.12
CA VAL A 101 5.33 -12.98 4.74
C VAL A 101 6.79 -12.57 4.71
N THR A 102 7.60 -13.40 4.08
CA THR A 102 8.99 -13.12 3.77
C THR A 102 9.14 -13.04 2.26
N ALA A 103 9.53 -11.87 1.75
CA ALA A 103 9.79 -11.67 0.33
C ALA A 103 11.21 -11.18 0.08
N SER A 104 11.96 -11.88 -0.76
CA SER A 104 13.38 -11.56 -1.00
C SER A 104 13.61 -10.31 -1.85
N GLU A 105 12.70 -9.95 -2.76
CA GLU A 105 12.86 -8.77 -3.62
C GLU A 105 11.84 -7.67 -3.31
N GLN A 106 10.55 -7.97 -3.41
CA GLN A 106 9.51 -6.94 -3.25
C GLN A 106 8.15 -7.50 -2.82
N ILE A 107 7.40 -6.67 -2.09
CA ILE A 107 5.98 -6.88 -1.77
C ILE A 107 5.18 -5.71 -2.33
N VAL A 108 4.11 -6.01 -3.07
CA VAL A 108 3.18 -5.01 -3.60
C VAL A 108 1.79 -5.29 -3.04
N LEU A 109 1.27 -4.36 -2.25
CA LEU A 109 -0.12 -4.36 -1.79
C LEU A 109 -0.94 -3.46 -2.71
N LYS A 110 -1.89 -4.04 -3.44
CA LYS A 110 -2.78 -3.33 -4.37
C LYS A 110 -3.96 -2.66 -3.63
N ASN A 111 -4.71 -1.82 -4.34
CA ASN A 111 -5.75 -0.96 -3.75
C ASN A 111 -6.78 -1.62 -2.80
N THR A 112 -7.05 -2.93 -2.89
CA THR A 112 -8.04 -3.63 -2.04
C THR A 112 -7.42 -4.66 -1.10
N ALA A 113 -6.09 -4.71 -1.02
CA ALA A 113 -5.40 -5.71 -0.23
C ALA A 113 -5.56 -5.45 1.26
N THR A 114 -5.88 -6.49 2.03
CA THR A 114 -5.87 -6.43 3.50
C THR A 114 -4.85 -7.43 4.01
N HIS A 115 -3.81 -6.95 4.68
CA HIS A 115 -2.78 -7.79 5.28
C HIS A 115 -2.76 -7.66 6.79
N ILE A 116 -2.79 -8.79 7.50
CA ILE A 116 -2.74 -8.87 8.96
C ILE A 116 -1.61 -9.84 9.36
N GLY A 117 -0.50 -9.30 9.85
CA GLY A 117 0.67 -10.12 10.20
C GLY A 117 2.00 -9.41 9.95
N ASP A 118 3.07 -10.17 10.06
CA ASP A 118 4.43 -9.65 9.94
C ASP A 118 4.93 -9.72 8.48
N LEU A 119 5.47 -8.60 7.98
CA LEU A 119 6.08 -8.50 6.66
C LEU A 119 7.60 -8.33 6.79
N ASN A 120 8.37 -9.15 6.09
CA ASN A 120 9.81 -8.97 5.91
C ASN A 120 10.15 -8.85 4.41
N SER A 121 10.63 -7.69 3.98
CA SER A 121 11.10 -7.49 2.61
C SER A 121 11.98 -6.24 2.45
N PRO A 122 13.00 -6.24 1.57
CA PRO A 122 13.80 -5.04 1.32
C PRO A 122 13.02 -3.91 0.64
N PHE A 123 11.95 -4.22 -0.10
CA PHE A 123 11.14 -3.23 -0.81
C PHE A 123 9.64 -3.54 -0.66
N ILE A 124 8.86 -2.54 -0.26
CA ILE A 124 7.41 -2.68 -0.09
C ILE A 124 6.72 -1.49 -0.74
N MET A 125 5.73 -1.79 -1.58
CA MET A 125 4.88 -0.81 -2.23
C MET A 125 3.45 -1.01 -1.76
N ILE A 126 2.80 0.06 -1.34
CA ILE A 126 1.42 0.06 -0.86
C ILE A 126 0.65 1.06 -1.73
N GLU A 127 -0.36 0.57 -2.45
CA GLU A 127 -1.27 1.41 -3.22
C GLU A 127 -2.40 1.96 -2.35
N ASN A 128 -3.03 3.03 -2.84
CA ASN A 128 -4.13 3.70 -2.12
C ASN A 128 -5.31 2.74 -1.89
N GLY A 129 -5.74 2.60 -0.63
CA GLY A 129 -6.85 1.73 -0.22
C GLY A 129 -6.41 0.39 0.38
N ALA A 130 -5.13 0.04 0.29
CA ALA A 130 -4.60 -1.13 0.97
C ALA A 130 -4.59 -0.91 2.50
N VAL A 131 -4.92 -1.96 3.26
CA VAL A 131 -4.89 -1.97 4.72
C VAL A 131 -3.82 -2.95 5.18
N PHE A 132 -2.84 -2.46 5.93
CA PHE A 132 -1.80 -3.27 6.54
C PHE A 132 -1.81 -3.10 8.05
N ASN A 133 -1.91 -4.21 8.80
CA ASN A 133 -1.88 -4.23 10.26
C ASN A 133 -0.86 -5.28 10.74
N GLY A 134 0.28 -4.85 11.27
CA GLY A 134 1.27 -5.73 11.87
C GLY A 134 2.67 -5.13 11.92
N SER A 135 3.68 -5.97 12.14
CA SER A 135 5.08 -5.54 12.13
C SER A 135 5.64 -5.60 10.72
N CYS A 136 6.45 -4.61 10.35
CA CYS A 136 7.13 -4.56 9.06
C CYS A 136 8.62 -4.38 9.28
N VAL A 137 9.42 -5.31 8.76
CA VAL A 137 10.87 -5.27 8.80
C VAL A 137 11.39 -5.15 7.38
N MET A 138 12.19 -4.10 7.12
CA MET A 138 12.84 -3.91 5.83
C MET A 138 14.33 -4.20 5.93
N GLU A 139 14.72 -5.44 5.63
CA GLU A 139 16.13 -5.83 5.57
C GLU A 139 16.75 -5.42 4.24
N ARG A 140 17.25 -4.18 4.18
CA ARG A 140 18.07 -3.73 3.05
C ARG A 140 19.42 -4.43 3.12
N ASN A 141 19.64 -5.44 2.28
CA ASN A 141 20.97 -6.03 2.10
C ASN A 141 21.92 -4.91 1.62
N SER A 142 22.76 -4.42 2.54
CA SER A 142 23.67 -3.29 2.37
C SER A 142 24.91 -3.64 1.54
N SER A 143 24.75 -4.44 0.50
CA SER A 143 25.83 -4.77 -0.44
C SER A 143 25.84 -3.92 -1.71
N SER A 144 24.89 -2.98 -1.89
CA SER A 144 24.93 -2.05 -3.03
C SER A 144 24.40 -0.63 -2.74
N ALA A 145 24.64 -0.11 -1.53
CA ALA A 145 24.43 1.30 -1.22
C ALA A 145 25.51 1.81 -0.27
N ALA A 146 26.72 1.99 -0.81
CA ALA A 146 27.74 2.78 -0.14
C ALA A 146 27.34 4.27 -0.16
N SER A 147 27.40 4.87 1.04
CA SER A 147 27.37 6.29 1.37
C SER A 147 26.10 7.10 1.08
N VAL A 148 25.18 7.11 2.05
CA VAL A 148 24.77 8.38 2.68
C VAL A 148 24.63 8.15 4.19
N SER A 149 25.44 8.87 4.96
CA SER A 149 25.41 8.90 6.42
C SER A 149 24.16 9.63 6.94
N PRO A 150 23.77 9.37 8.20
CA PRO A 150 22.50 9.81 8.77
C PRO A 150 22.54 11.29 9.16
N ALA A 151 21.52 12.04 8.74
CA ALA A 151 21.22 13.35 9.32
C ALA A 151 19.75 13.40 9.76
N GLU A 152 19.62 13.53 11.07
CA GLU A 152 18.54 14.12 11.86
C GLU A 152 17.15 13.46 11.96
N THR A 153 16.99 12.80 13.11
CA THR A 153 15.78 12.76 13.94
C THR A 153 15.02 14.10 13.95
N THR A 154 13.74 14.06 13.60
CA THR A 154 12.76 14.97 14.23
C THR A 154 11.81 14.15 15.07
N ASP A 155 12.16 14.12 16.35
CA ASP A 155 11.29 13.94 17.49
C ASP A 155 10.31 15.14 17.58
N TYR A 156 9.24 14.92 18.34
CA TYR A 156 8.12 15.80 18.70
C TYR A 156 6.98 15.87 17.67
N SER A 157 5.85 15.21 17.93
CA SER A 157 4.85 15.60 18.94
C SER A 157 4.34 17.01 18.68
N THR A 158 3.09 17.12 18.22
CA THR A 158 2.00 17.93 18.81
C THR A 158 0.85 17.92 17.79
N PRO A 159 -0.36 17.44 18.15
CA PRO A 159 -1.57 17.60 17.33
C PRO A 159 -1.78 19.09 17.04
N PRO A 160 -2.09 19.50 15.80
CA PRO A 160 -2.41 20.90 15.52
C PRO A 160 -3.70 21.29 16.26
N GLU A 161 -3.49 22.01 17.36
CA GLU A 161 -4.46 22.84 18.06
C GLU A 161 -4.94 23.93 17.10
N ALA A 162 -6.01 23.64 16.36
CA ALA A 162 -6.78 24.64 15.65
C ALA A 162 -7.66 25.37 16.67
N ALA A 163 -7.12 26.48 17.18
CA ALA A 163 -7.87 27.53 17.85
C ALA A 163 -8.98 28.04 16.93
N VAL A 164 -10.22 27.86 17.37
CA VAL A 164 -11.36 28.70 16.99
C VAL A 164 -11.65 29.60 18.19
N GLU A 165 -11.12 30.82 18.11
CA GLU A 165 -11.52 32.02 18.85
C GLU A 165 -12.41 32.80 17.85
N GLU A 166 -13.60 33.34 18.13
CA GLU A 166 -14.06 34.12 19.29
C GLU A 166 -15.61 34.21 19.33
N GLN A 167 -16.13 34.29 20.57
CA GLN A 167 -17.18 35.20 21.07
C GLN A 167 -18.66 35.06 20.61
N GLU A 168 -19.49 34.51 21.51
CA GLU A 168 -20.75 35.16 21.91
C GLU A 168 -20.84 35.21 23.45
N GLU A 169 -20.75 36.42 23.99
CA GLU A 169 -20.99 36.75 25.40
C GLU A 169 -22.46 36.48 25.77
N SER A 170 -22.68 35.67 26.80
CA SER A 170 -23.92 35.75 27.59
C SER A 170 -23.55 36.08 29.03
N SER A 171 -23.59 37.36 29.38
CA SER A 171 -23.63 37.80 30.77
C SER A 171 -25.00 38.40 31.07
N TYR A 172 -25.59 37.87 32.13
CA TYR A 172 -26.85 38.29 32.74
C TYR A 172 -26.70 39.67 33.39
N ALA A 173 -27.65 40.58 33.14
CA ALA A 173 -28.16 41.50 34.15
C ALA A 173 -29.57 42.00 33.76
N SER A 174 -30.53 41.73 34.65
CA SER A 174 -31.83 42.37 34.82
C SER A 174 -31.68 43.89 35.07
N GLU A 175 -32.64 44.77 34.79
CA GLU A 175 -33.88 45.03 35.55
C GLU A 175 -34.69 46.12 34.80
N ASP A 176 -36.03 46.05 34.90
CA ASP A 176 -37.00 47.16 35.08
C ASP A 176 -37.03 48.31 34.04
N GLU A 177 -38.12 48.99 33.69
CA GLU A 177 -39.56 49.00 33.93
C GLU A 177 -40.02 50.26 33.14
N TYR A 178 -41.05 50.20 32.29
CA TYR A 178 -42.08 51.23 32.07
C TYR A 178 -42.95 50.90 30.85
N ASP A 179 -44.15 50.40 31.13
CA ASP A 179 -45.30 50.52 30.24
C ASP A 179 -46.01 51.83 30.58
N SER A 180 -45.96 52.80 29.66
CA SER A 180 -46.83 53.98 29.66
C SER A 180 -47.75 53.87 28.45
N SER A 181 -48.96 53.39 28.73
CA SER A 181 -50.27 53.95 28.33
C SER A 181 -50.47 54.63 26.96
N GLU A 182 -51.62 54.30 26.38
CA GLU A 182 -52.48 55.05 25.43
C GLU A 182 -52.33 54.74 23.93
N GLN A 183 -53.24 53.89 23.40
CA GLN A 183 -54.49 54.35 22.76
C GLN A 183 -55.45 53.18 22.48
#